data_AF-A0A3M2C5P9-F1
#
_entry.id   AF-A0A3M2C5P9-F1
#
_cell.length_a   1.000
_cell.length_b   1.000
_cell.length_c   1.000
_cell.angle_alpha   90.00
_cell.angle_beta   90.00
_cell.angle_gamma   90.00
#
_symmetry.space_group_name_H-M   'P 1'
#
loop_
_entity.id
_entity.type
_entity.pdbx_description
1 polymer ?
#
loop_
_entity_poly.entity_id
_entity_poly.type
_entity_poly.pdbx_seq_one_letter_code
_entity_poly.pdbx_strand_id
1 'polypeptide(L)'
;DGRLVLIPPRALGISSTAEITTFPGMRFDELREAPTDTAAYVRDEPVPVALGTTYVFRTHRDVDQIGQTCFFYGKMEPLSISVEQGTLEFIFDVNPVCQNPDLVPPDNN
;
A
#
# COMPACT_ATOMS: atom_id res chain seq x y z
N ASP A 1 1.04 4.45 25.71
CA ASP A 1 0.30 3.60 24.76
C ASP A 1 0.23 4.27 23.40
N GLY A 2 1.21 3.98 22.54
CA GLY A 2 1.24 4.45 21.16
C GLY A 2 1.07 3.28 20.20
N ARG A 3 0.60 3.56 18.98
CA ARG A 3 0.62 2.61 17.87
C ARG A 3 1.06 3.33 16.61
N LEU A 4 1.83 2.66 15.77
CA LEU A 4 2.12 3.17 14.43
C LEU A 4 0.91 2.91 13.54
N VAL A 5 0.58 3.91 12.72
CA VAL A 5 -0.54 3.86 11.78
C VAL A 5 -0.07 4.39 10.42
N LEU A 6 -0.58 3.81 9.35
CA LEU A 6 -0.52 4.39 8.01
C LEU A 6 -1.73 5.31 7.87
N ILE A 7 -1.51 6.53 7.42
CA ILE A 7 -2.56 7.53 7.33
C ILE A 7 -2.78 7.87 5.85
N PRO A 8 -3.89 7.43 5.25
CA PRO A 8 -4.28 7.91 3.92
C PRO A 8 -4.41 9.44 3.91
N PRO A 9 -4.07 10.14 2.81
CA PRO A 9 -4.11 11.60 2.79
C PRO A 9 -5.50 12.20 3.11
N ARG A 10 -6.59 11.53 2.69
CA ARG A 10 -7.96 12.00 2.98
C ARG A 10 -8.30 11.98 4.47
N ALA A 11 -7.68 11.10 5.28
CA ALA A 11 -7.82 11.13 6.73
C ALA A 11 -7.24 12.41 7.37
N LEU A 12 -6.37 13.13 6.64
CA LEU A 12 -5.81 14.43 7.01
C LEU A 12 -6.53 15.61 6.32
N GLY A 13 -7.64 15.36 5.62
CA GLY A 13 -8.36 16.37 4.84
C GLY A 13 -7.68 16.74 3.52
N ILE A 14 -6.70 15.96 3.06
CA ILE A 14 -6.00 16.20 1.78
C ILE A 14 -6.78 15.52 0.65
N SER A 15 -7.09 16.26 -0.41
CA SER A 15 -7.71 15.71 -1.62
C SER A 15 -6.77 14.75 -2.32
N SER A 16 -7.07 13.46 -2.27
CA SER A 16 -6.29 12.39 -2.89
C SER A 16 -7.17 11.17 -3.13
N THR A 17 -6.83 10.36 -4.13
CA THR A 17 -7.46 9.04 -4.35
C THR A 17 -6.59 7.89 -3.83
N ALA A 18 -5.52 8.18 -3.09
CA ALA A 18 -4.69 7.15 -2.47
C ALA A 18 -5.47 6.36 -1.41
N GLU A 19 -5.26 5.06 -1.40
CA GLU A 19 -6.12 4.07 -0.72
C GLU A 19 -5.25 2.91 -0.20
N ILE A 20 -5.64 2.33 0.93
CA ILE A 20 -4.91 1.23 1.59
C ILE A 20 -5.88 0.08 1.88
N THR A 21 -5.46 -1.14 1.63
CA THR A 21 -6.15 -2.34 2.12
C THR A 21 -5.16 -3.29 2.81
N THR A 22 -5.67 -4.24 3.58
CA THR A 22 -4.86 -5.07 4.49
C THR A 22 -5.18 -6.54 4.32
N PHE A 23 -4.14 -7.37 4.38
CA PHE A 23 -4.21 -8.83 4.30
C PHE A 23 -3.52 -9.47 5.52
N PRO A 24 -4.22 -9.59 6.66
CA PRO A 24 -3.68 -10.24 7.85
C PRO A 24 -3.38 -11.72 7.58
N GLY A 25 -2.23 -12.20 8.02
CA GLY A 25 -1.80 -13.59 7.88
C GLY A 25 -1.30 -13.97 6.47
N MET A 26 -1.32 -13.04 5.51
CA MET A 26 -0.76 -13.26 4.18
C MET A 26 0.67 -12.72 4.10
N ARG A 27 1.59 -13.56 3.65
CA ARG A 27 3.00 -13.17 3.50
C ARG A 27 3.20 -12.31 2.26
N PHE A 28 4.23 -11.47 2.27
CA PHE A 28 4.55 -10.58 1.14
C PHE A 28 4.72 -11.32 -0.19
N ASP A 29 5.35 -12.50 -0.19
CA ASP A 29 5.58 -13.34 -1.38
C ASP A 29 4.34 -14.11 -1.85
N GLU A 30 3.32 -14.24 -1.01
CA GLU A 30 2.05 -14.91 -1.33
C GLU A 30 1.05 -13.96 -1.99
N LEU A 31 1.07 -12.68 -1.62
CA LEU A 31 0.17 -11.68 -2.19
C LEU A 31 0.66 -11.24 -3.58
N ARG A 32 -0.03 -11.73 -4.62
CA ARG A 32 0.36 -11.55 -6.02
C ARG A 32 -0.45 -10.51 -6.78
N GLU A 33 -1.63 -10.16 -6.30
CA GLU A 33 -2.53 -9.23 -6.98
C GLU A 33 -3.30 -8.37 -5.98
N ALA A 34 -3.51 -7.10 -6.31
CA ALA A 34 -4.30 -6.16 -5.56
C ALA A 34 -5.81 -6.31 -5.84
N PRO A 35 -6.70 -6.06 -4.87
CA PRO A 35 -8.14 -6.03 -5.15
C PRO A 35 -8.48 -4.97 -6.20
N THR A 36 -9.23 -5.37 -7.22
CA THR A 36 -9.78 -4.44 -8.21
C THR A 36 -11.03 -3.73 -7.68
N ASP A 37 -11.73 -4.33 -6.72
CA ASP A 37 -12.85 -3.70 -6.02
C ASP A 37 -12.36 -2.66 -5.02
N THR A 38 -12.53 -1.38 -5.38
CA THR A 38 -12.16 -0.24 -4.52
C THR A 38 -12.92 -0.18 -3.19
N ALA A 39 -14.06 -0.87 -3.06
CA ALA A 39 -14.77 -0.96 -1.78
C ALA A 39 -13.98 -1.72 -0.71
N ALA A 40 -12.99 -2.52 -1.10
CA ALA A 40 -12.08 -3.23 -0.19
C ALA A 40 -11.03 -2.31 0.46
N TYR A 41 -10.97 -1.03 0.10
CA TYR A 41 -9.94 -0.10 0.55
C TYR A 41 -10.43 0.92 1.58
N VAL A 42 -9.58 1.17 2.57
CA VAL A 42 -9.67 2.27 3.52
C VAL A 42 -9.06 3.52 2.89
N ARG A 43 -9.75 4.65 3.07
CA ARG A 43 -9.39 5.91 2.41
C ARG A 43 -9.31 7.11 3.33
N ASP A 44 -10.04 7.11 4.43
CA ASP A 44 -10.28 8.28 5.29
C ASP A 44 -10.07 7.98 6.78
N GLU A 45 -9.55 6.79 7.10
CA GLU A 45 -9.27 6.37 8.47
C GLU A 45 -7.80 5.92 8.62
N PRO A 46 -7.17 6.14 9.78
CA PRO A 46 -5.85 5.58 10.08
C PRO A 46 -5.87 4.04 10.09
N VAL A 47 -4.93 3.42 9.38
CA VAL A 47 -4.77 1.96 9.29
C VAL A 47 -3.66 1.51 10.25
N PRO A 48 -3.94 0.72 11.30
CA PRO A 48 -2.92 0.24 12.22
C PRO A 48 -1.88 -0.65 11.54
N VAL A 49 -0.61 -0.43 11.87
CA VAL A 49 0.50 -1.28 11.42
C VAL A 49 0.63 -2.48 12.37
N ALA A 50 0.67 -3.68 11.80
CA ALA A 50 0.80 -4.94 12.53
C ALA A 50 1.76 -5.88 11.80
N LEU A 51 2.57 -6.61 12.57
CA LEU A 51 3.42 -7.68 12.03
C LEU A 51 2.54 -8.80 11.47
N GLY A 52 3.05 -9.53 10.47
CA GLY A 52 2.33 -10.62 9.80
C GLY A 52 1.10 -10.15 9.03
N THR A 53 1.06 -8.87 8.64
CA THR A 53 0.03 -8.29 7.78
C THR A 53 0.71 -7.67 6.57
N THR A 54 0.28 -8.06 5.38
CA THR A 54 0.68 -7.37 4.15
C THR A 54 -0.33 -6.28 3.83
N TYR A 55 0.18 -5.10 3.49
CA TYR A 55 -0.59 -3.91 3.13
C TYR A 55 -0.50 -3.71 1.63
N VAL A 56 -1.61 -3.35 1.00
CA VAL A 56 -1.64 -2.96 -0.42
C VAL A 56 -2.06 -1.51 -0.53
N PHE A 57 -1.30 -0.77 -1.32
CA PHE A 57 -1.53 0.63 -1.63
C PHE A 57 -2.01 0.74 -3.05
N ARG A 58 -3.03 1.55 -3.25
CA ARG A 58 -3.39 2.08 -4.55
C ARG A 58 -3.05 3.57 -4.53
N THR A 59 -2.19 4.01 -5.44
CA THR A 59 -1.72 5.40 -5.45
C THR A 59 -2.86 6.34 -5.86
N HIS A 60 -2.64 7.63 -5.59
CA HIS A 60 -3.40 8.65 -6.29
C HIS A 60 -3.11 8.60 -7.79
N ARG A 61 -3.98 9.24 -8.59
CA ARG A 61 -3.73 9.41 -10.02
C ARG A 61 -2.51 10.32 -10.21
N ASP A 62 -1.44 9.76 -10.77
CA ASP A 62 -0.21 10.48 -11.12
C ASP A 62 0.13 10.28 -12.60
N VAL A 63 1.03 11.11 -13.13
CA VAL A 63 1.49 11.06 -14.51
C VAL A 63 2.60 10.00 -14.63
N ASP A 64 2.42 9.02 -15.49
CA ASP A 64 3.43 8.01 -15.77
C ASP A 64 4.56 8.55 -16.68
N GLN A 65 5.52 7.67 -17.03
CA GLN A 65 6.71 8.04 -17.82
C GLN A 65 6.39 8.54 -19.25
N ILE A 66 5.16 8.31 -19.75
CA ILE A 66 4.72 8.71 -21.09
C ILE A 66 3.61 9.77 -21.07
N GLY A 67 3.31 10.33 -19.90
CA GLY A 67 2.32 11.41 -19.75
C GLY A 67 0.89 10.93 -19.46
N GLN A 68 0.67 9.62 -19.27
CA GLN A 68 -0.66 9.08 -18.96
C GLN A 68 -0.96 9.22 -17.47
N THR A 69 -2.16 9.73 -17.15
CA THR A 69 -2.63 9.81 -15.76
C THR A 69 -3.22 8.47 -15.32
N CYS A 70 -2.61 7.81 -14.33
CA CYS A 70 -3.16 6.58 -13.75
C CYS A 70 -2.74 6.31 -12.30
N PHE A 71 -3.28 5.24 -11.74
CA PHE A 71 -2.93 4.73 -10.42
C PHE A 71 -2.01 3.51 -10.56
N PHE A 72 -1.16 3.34 -9.56
CA PHE A 72 -0.26 2.21 -9.42
C PHE A 72 -0.63 1.42 -8.16
N TYR A 73 -0.21 0.17 -8.14
CA TYR A 73 -0.36 -0.69 -6.97
C TYR A 73 1.02 -1.01 -6.40
N GLY A 74 1.08 -1.08 -5.07
CA GLY A 74 2.24 -1.56 -4.36
C GLY A 74 1.83 -2.32 -3.12
N LYS A 75 2.75 -3.10 -2.59
CA LYS A 75 2.56 -3.82 -1.33
C LYS A 75 3.70 -3.56 -0.36
N MET A 76 3.42 -3.71 0.92
CA MET A 76 4.40 -3.59 1.99
C MET A 76 4.12 -4.62 3.08
N GLU A 77 5.16 -5.19 3.67
CA GLU A 77 5.07 -6.01 4.88
C GLU A 77 6.00 -5.45 5.97
N PRO A 78 5.49 -5.19 7.19
CA PRO A 78 6.30 -4.86 8.36
C PRO A 78 7.20 -6.03 8.77
N LEU A 79 8.50 -5.77 8.90
CA LEU A 79 9.50 -6.70 9.43
C LEU A 79 9.72 -6.51 10.94
N SER A 80 9.74 -5.27 11.41
CA SER A 80 9.89 -4.94 12.83
C SER A 80 9.19 -3.62 13.18
N ILE A 81 8.63 -3.53 14.39
CA ILE A 81 7.91 -2.35 14.89
C ILE A 81 8.49 -1.96 16.26
N SER A 82 8.99 -0.73 16.37
CA SER A 82 9.41 -0.16 17.66
C SER A 82 8.65 1.13 17.93
N VAL A 83 7.61 1.04 18.76
CA VAL A 83 6.78 2.19 19.13
C VAL A 83 7.57 3.20 19.97
N GLU A 84 8.43 2.73 20.88
CA GLU A 84 9.26 3.60 21.72
C GLU A 84 10.25 4.43 20.91
N GLN A 85 10.80 3.85 19.84
CA GLN A 85 11.76 4.53 18.96
C GLN A 85 11.07 5.25 17.79
N GLY A 86 9.77 5.00 17.57
CA GLY A 86 9.03 5.53 16.43
C GLY A 86 9.50 4.97 15.07
N THR A 87 10.02 3.74 15.05
CA THR A 87 10.60 3.12 13.85
C THR A 87 9.78 1.93 13.35
N LEU A 88 9.75 1.79 12.03
CA LEU A 88 9.14 0.70 11.29
C LEU A 88 10.15 0.23 10.23
N GLU A 89 10.56 -1.02 10.32
CA GLU A 89 11.30 -1.69 9.25
C GLU A 89 10.30 -2.48 8.41
N PHE A 90 10.42 -2.38 7.09
CA PHE A 90 9.47 -3.00 6.17
C PHE A 90 10.13 -3.32 4.82
N ILE A 91 9.56 -4.29 4.12
CA ILE A 91 9.84 -4.55 2.70
C ILE A 91 8.69 -4.01 1.86
N PHE A 92 8.96 -3.57 0.64
CA PHE A 92 7.93 -3.09 -0.26
C PHE A 92 8.29 -3.37 -1.72
N ASP A 93 7.26 -3.49 -2.55
CA ASP A 93 7.35 -3.58 -4.01
C ASP A 93 6.24 -2.73 -4.61
N VAL A 94 6.52 -2.14 -5.77
CA VAL A 94 5.56 -1.32 -6.52
C VAL A 94 5.56 -1.78 -7.97
N ASN A 95 4.37 -1.99 -8.52
CA ASN A 95 4.20 -2.27 -9.93
C ASN A 95 4.27 -0.96 -10.73
N PRO A 96 5.27 -0.79 -11.62
CA PRO A 96 5.38 0.40 -12.45
C PRO A 96 4.37 0.41 -13.61
N VAL A 97 3.64 -0.69 -13.85
CA VAL A 97 2.67 -0.80 -14.92
C VAL A 97 1.36 -0.13 -14.52
N CYS A 98 0.99 0.87 -15.31
CA CYS A 98 -0.22 1.67 -15.18
C CYS A 98 -1.49 0.80 -15.05
N GLN A 99 -2.26 1.00 -13.98
CA GLN A 99 -3.53 0.31 -13.69
C GLN A 99 -3.47 -1.22 -13.57
N ASN A 100 -2.28 -1.82 -13.56
CA ASN A 100 -2.13 -3.27 -13.44
C ASN A 100 -2.15 -3.68 -11.95
N PRO A 101 -3.12 -4.51 -11.50
CA PRO A 101 -3.19 -4.95 -10.11
C PRO A 101 -2.11 -5.95 -9.70
N ASP A 102 -1.28 -6.46 -10.62
CA ASP A 102 -0.17 -7.35 -10.27
C ASP A 102 0.73 -6.68 -9.22
N LEU A 103 1.06 -7.42 -8.17
CA LEU A 103 1.93 -6.99 -7.07
C LEU A 103 3.30 -7.68 -7.12
N VAL A 104 3.58 -8.35 -8.22
CA VAL A 104 4.91 -8.84 -8.58
C VAL A 104 5.38 -7.94 -9.71
N PRO A 105 6.58 -7.33 -9.61
CA PRO A 105 7.16 -6.62 -10.73
C PRO A 105 7.20 -7.55 -11.96
N PRO A 106 6.79 -7.10 -13.15
CA PRO A 106 6.92 -7.90 -14.35
C PRO A 106 8.40 -8.27 -14.57
N ASP A 107 8.66 -9.52 -14.96
CA ASP A 107 10.03 -9.96 -15.26
C ASP A 107 10.62 -9.03 -16.33
N ASN A 108 11.74 -8.37 -16.00
CA ASN A 108 12.53 -7.60 -16.96
C ASN A 108 13.23 -8.60 -17.89
N ASN A 109 12.65 -8.90 -19.05
CA ASN A 109 13.33 -9.62 -20.13
C ASN A 109 13.91 -8.63 -21.14
#